data_AF-A0A5C8BDF7-F1
#
_entry.id   AF-A0A5C8BDF7-F1
#
_cell.length_a   1.000
_cell.length_b   1.000
_cell.length_c   1.000
_cell.angle_alpha   90.00
_cell.angle_beta   90.00
_cell.angle_gamma   90.00
#
_symmetry.space_group_name_H-M   'P 1'
#
loop_
_entity.id
_entity.type
_entity.pdbx_description
1 polymer ?
#
loop_
_entity_poly.entity_id
_entity_poly.type
_entity_poly.pdbx_seq_one_letter_code
_entity_poly.pdbx_strand_id
1 'polypeptide(L)'
;MNIKLILKQLINCNISSPLEQAHFLAQCEHESANFKHLSESSNYRYKSAKLVFAKYKAQIEAKQSEEHAADDSFCPQPWLFDLVYGARMGNQLDGINDHDGFNFRGGGLLQLTGKDNYVKFLEFANAHGHNLAMSEIAEFTRSDEGAILSAIWYWQINKVGEFALLDDVTAVSKLINCGGIHKPDSSIIGLAERVNATTKYKELLGLSASKTANS
;
A
#
# COMPACT_ATOMS: atom_id res chain seq x y z
N MET A 1 -8.60 -2.85 11.59
CA MET A 1 -9.57 -3.17 10.51
C MET A 1 -10.30 -4.48 10.79
N ASN A 2 -11.55 -4.62 10.33
CA ASN A 2 -12.37 -5.82 10.53
C ASN A 2 -12.24 -6.82 9.37
N ILE A 3 -11.77 -8.04 9.62
CA ILE A 3 -11.60 -9.09 8.59
C ILE A 3 -12.91 -9.42 7.87
N LYS A 4 -14.06 -9.39 8.57
CA LYS A 4 -15.37 -9.64 7.94
C LYS A 4 -15.71 -8.59 6.88
N LEU A 5 -15.30 -7.34 7.11
CA LEU A 5 -15.47 -6.26 6.12
C LEU A 5 -14.63 -6.53 4.88
N ILE A 6 -13.36 -6.94 5.07
CA ILE A 6 -12.46 -7.28 3.97
C ILE A 6 -13.04 -8.42 3.12
N LEU A 7 -13.44 -9.53 3.75
CA LEU A 7 -14.02 -10.68 3.06
C LEU A 7 -15.30 -10.31 2.29
N LYS A 8 -16.16 -9.47 2.88
CA LYS A 8 -17.36 -8.97 2.21
C LYS A 8 -17.01 -8.19 0.94
N GLN A 9 -16.03 -7.29 1.00
CA GLN A 9 -15.63 -6.52 -0.18
C GLN A 9 -14.93 -7.38 -1.25
N LEU A 10 -14.11 -8.35 -0.84
CA LEU A 10 -13.51 -9.32 -1.76
C LEU A 10 -14.59 -10.05 -2.56
N ILE A 11 -15.62 -10.57 -1.88
CA ILE A 11 -16.75 -11.25 -2.54
C ILE A 11 -17.48 -10.30 -3.49
N ASN A 12 -17.76 -9.07 -3.07
CA ASN A 12 -18.41 -8.06 -3.93
C ASN A 12 -17.60 -7.73 -5.19
N CYS A 13 -16.28 -7.92 -5.14
CA CYS A 13 -15.37 -7.74 -6.27
C CYS A 13 -14.99 -9.06 -6.96
N ASN A 14 -15.81 -10.11 -6.79
CA ASN A 14 -15.63 -11.43 -7.40
C ASN A 14 -14.37 -12.22 -6.95
N ILE A 15 -13.82 -11.90 -5.78
CA ILE A 15 -12.76 -12.68 -5.13
C ILE A 15 -13.40 -13.54 -4.04
N SER A 16 -13.89 -14.72 -4.42
CA SER A 16 -14.64 -15.63 -3.54
C SER A 16 -13.88 -16.90 -3.14
N SER A 17 -12.74 -17.19 -3.77
CA SER A 17 -11.92 -18.35 -3.42
C SER A 17 -11.32 -18.19 -2.02
N PRO A 18 -11.55 -19.12 -1.08
CA PRO A 18 -10.94 -19.04 0.26
C PRO A 18 -9.41 -18.98 0.20
N LEU A 19 -8.81 -19.61 -0.82
CA LEU A 19 -7.36 -19.63 -0.99
C LEU A 19 -6.84 -18.26 -1.38
N GLU A 20 -7.48 -17.65 -2.38
CA GLU A 20 -7.14 -16.30 -2.82
C GLU A 20 -7.36 -15.27 -1.69
N GLN A 21 -8.48 -15.38 -0.97
CA GLN A 21 -8.78 -14.54 0.19
C GLN A 21 -7.73 -14.69 1.30
N ALA A 22 -7.21 -15.89 1.53
CA ALA A 22 -6.15 -16.11 2.51
C ALA A 22 -4.85 -15.38 2.14
N HIS A 23 -4.45 -15.49 0.88
CA HIS A 23 -3.27 -14.77 0.36
C HIS A 23 -3.48 -13.25 0.41
N PHE A 24 -4.65 -12.76 -0.02
CA PHE A 24 -4.96 -11.34 0.03
C PHE A 24 -4.85 -10.78 1.45
N LEU A 25 -5.47 -11.47 2.42
CA LEU A 25 -5.42 -11.09 3.84
C LEU A 25 -4.00 -11.11 4.39
N ALA A 26 -3.20 -12.13 4.04
CA ALA A 26 -1.83 -12.26 4.50
C ALA A 26 -0.93 -11.13 4.00
N GLN A 27 -1.03 -10.78 2.72
CA GLN A 27 -0.25 -9.69 2.15
C GLN A 27 -0.68 -8.35 2.73
N CYS A 28 -1.99 -8.09 2.82
CA CYS A 28 -2.49 -6.86 3.44
C CYS A 28 -2.08 -6.74 4.90
N GLU A 29 -2.13 -7.82 5.68
CA GLU A 29 -1.66 -7.85 7.06
C GLU A 29 -0.19 -7.40 7.15
N HIS A 30 0.66 -7.97 6.30
CA HIS A 30 2.09 -7.68 6.31
C HIS A 30 2.38 -6.23 5.93
N GLU A 31 1.81 -5.74 4.83
CA GLU A 31 2.07 -4.38 4.30
C GLU A 31 1.50 -3.26 5.19
N SER A 32 0.47 -3.55 5.99
CA SER A 32 -0.22 -2.55 6.82
C SER A 32 0.08 -2.65 8.32
N ALA A 33 1.12 -3.42 8.69
CA ALA A 33 1.49 -3.72 10.08
C ALA A 33 0.29 -4.20 10.93
N ASN A 34 -0.33 -5.30 10.49
CA ASN A 34 -1.55 -5.88 11.06
C ASN A 34 -2.75 -4.93 10.98
N PHE A 35 -2.96 -4.32 9.81
CA PHE A 35 -4.08 -3.42 9.52
C PHE A 35 -4.15 -2.19 10.43
N LYS A 36 -2.97 -1.71 10.88
CA LYS A 36 -2.83 -0.55 11.77
C LYS A 36 -2.42 0.73 11.01
N HIS A 37 -1.83 0.58 9.83
CA HIS A 37 -1.34 1.71 9.04
C HIS A 37 -1.98 1.73 7.66
N LEU A 38 -2.72 2.80 7.36
CA LEU A 38 -3.39 3.05 6.08
C LEU A 38 -2.83 4.26 5.33
N SER A 39 -1.74 4.83 5.84
CA SER A 39 -1.03 5.94 5.21
C SER A 39 0.42 5.87 5.63
N GLU A 40 1.33 6.24 4.73
CA GLU A 40 2.68 6.57 5.15
C GLU A 40 2.66 7.77 6.10
N SER A 41 3.58 7.78 7.07
CA SER A 41 3.72 8.88 8.02
C SER A 41 4.23 10.10 7.29
N SER A 42 3.58 11.25 7.48
CA SER A 42 4.09 12.54 7.01
C SER A 42 4.96 13.26 8.05
N ASN A 43 5.04 12.73 9.27
CA ASN A 43 5.66 13.41 10.40
C ASN A 43 7.15 13.07 10.48
N TYR A 44 7.96 13.69 9.62
CA TYR A 44 9.42 13.59 9.67
C TYR A 44 10.02 14.79 10.38
N ARG A 45 10.93 14.55 11.32
CA ARG A 45 11.81 15.59 11.87
C ARG A 45 12.94 15.84 10.89
N TYR A 46 13.53 17.04 10.86
CA TYR A 46 14.66 17.34 9.97
C TYR A 46 15.77 16.30 10.08
N LYS A 47 16.12 15.88 11.30
CA LYS A 47 17.11 14.83 11.54
C LYS A 47 16.77 13.51 10.83
N SER A 48 15.53 13.02 10.93
CA SER A 48 15.13 11.76 10.31
C SER A 48 14.90 11.91 8.80
N ALA A 49 14.37 13.05 8.34
CA ALA A 49 14.18 13.34 6.91
C ALA A 49 15.51 13.30 6.15
N LYS A 50 16.59 13.88 6.71
CA LYS A 50 17.94 13.85 6.10
C LYS A 50 18.51 12.43 5.93
N LEU A 51 18.07 11.48 6.76
CA LEU A 51 18.49 10.07 6.69
C LEU A 51 17.63 9.27 5.73
N VAL A 52 16.30 9.38 5.87
CA VAL A 52 15.33 8.62 5.06
C VAL A 52 15.34 9.09 3.61
N PHE A 53 15.45 10.40 3.39
CA PHE A 53 15.45 11.03 2.08
C PHE A 53 16.85 11.56 1.74
N ALA A 54 17.88 10.75 1.93
CA ALA A 54 19.29 11.14 1.75
C ALA A 54 19.58 11.77 0.38
N LYS A 55 18.86 11.37 -0.68
CA LYS A 55 18.92 11.99 -2.02
C LYS A 55 18.62 13.50 -2.00
N TYR A 56 17.73 13.94 -1.12
CA TYR A 56 17.26 15.33 -1.00
C TYR A 56 17.83 16.06 0.21
N LYS A 57 18.90 15.52 0.82
CA LYS A 57 19.50 16.05 2.05
C LYS A 57 19.84 17.54 1.95
N ALA A 58 20.44 17.97 0.83
CA ALA A 58 20.85 19.36 0.64
C ALA A 58 19.66 20.33 0.65
N GLN A 59 18.56 19.96 -0.01
CA GLN A 59 17.32 20.74 -0.04
C GLN A 59 16.66 20.79 1.34
N ILE A 60 16.72 19.69 2.09
CA ILE A 60 16.23 19.59 3.47
C ILE A 60 17.04 20.48 4.41
N GLU A 61 18.38 20.49 4.30
CA GLU A 61 19.25 21.38 5.08
C GLU A 61 19.04 22.85 4.74
N ALA A 62 18.83 23.17 3.45
CA ALA A 62 18.51 24.53 3.03
C ALA A 62 17.19 25.01 3.63
N LYS A 63 16.12 24.19 3.57
CA LYS A 63 14.82 24.53 4.17
C LYS A 63 14.91 24.64 5.69
N GLN A 64 15.70 23.77 6.33
CA GLN A 64 15.94 23.85 7.77
C GLN A 64 16.57 25.19 8.18
N SER A 65 17.57 25.65 7.42
CA SER A 65 18.24 26.92 7.66
C SER A 65 17.34 28.12 7.40
N GLU A 66 16.53 28.09 6.34
CA GLU A 66 15.55 29.13 6.00
C GLU A 66 14.54 29.34 7.15
N GLU A 67 14.03 28.24 7.70
CA GLU A 67 13.03 28.24 8.79
C GLU A 67 13.65 28.44 10.18
N HIS A 68 14.99 28.56 10.28
CA HIS A 68 15.72 28.61 11.56
C HIS A 68 15.34 27.45 12.52
N ALA A 69 15.11 26.26 11.95
CA ALA A 69 14.52 25.13 12.65
C ALA A 69 15.59 24.20 13.27
N ALA A 70 15.31 23.67 14.46
CA ALA A 70 16.15 22.65 15.10
C ALA A 70 16.03 21.29 14.39
N ASP A 71 17.01 20.40 14.63
CA ASP A 71 17.01 19.05 14.07
C ASP A 71 15.78 18.22 14.47
N ASP A 72 15.26 18.47 15.66
CA ASP A 72 14.05 17.84 16.16
C ASP A 72 12.77 18.54 15.68
N SER A 73 12.82 19.68 14.99
CA SER A 73 11.62 20.27 14.40
C SER A 73 11.06 19.39 13.27
N PHE A 74 9.74 19.35 13.12
CA PHE A 74 9.10 18.69 11.99
C PHE A 74 9.37 19.45 10.69
N CYS A 75 9.65 18.71 9.62
CA CYS A 75 9.69 19.28 8.27
C CYS A 75 8.28 19.74 7.88
N PRO A 76 8.14 20.89 7.21
CA PRO A 76 6.85 21.38 6.78
C PRO A 76 6.23 20.46 5.72
N GLN A 77 4.92 20.26 5.84
CA GLN A 77 4.08 19.61 4.83
C GLN A 77 3.16 20.66 4.21
N PRO A 78 2.82 20.55 2.92
CA PRO A 78 3.11 19.45 1.99
C PRO A 78 4.54 19.45 1.39
N TRP A 79 5.33 20.49 1.66
CA TRP A 79 6.64 20.75 1.04
C TRP A 79 7.57 19.53 0.99
N LEU A 80 7.76 18.79 2.10
CA LEU A 80 8.70 17.67 2.11
C LEU A 80 8.30 16.58 1.11
N PHE A 81 7.01 16.27 1.02
CA PHE A 81 6.52 15.22 0.14
C PHE A 81 6.45 15.67 -1.31
N ASP A 82 6.13 16.94 -1.55
CA ASP A 82 6.22 17.52 -2.89
C ASP A 82 7.67 17.50 -3.41
N LEU A 83 8.66 17.76 -2.55
CA LEU A 83 10.08 17.61 -2.87
C LEU A 83 10.46 16.16 -3.21
N VAL A 84 9.98 15.18 -2.43
CA VAL A 84 10.38 13.77 -2.56
C VAL A 84 9.70 13.08 -3.75
N TYR A 85 8.42 13.41 -3.98
CA TYR A 85 7.55 12.73 -4.94
C TYR A 85 7.18 13.57 -6.18
N GLY A 86 7.62 14.83 -6.27
CA GLY A 86 7.45 15.66 -7.48
C GLY A 86 8.02 14.99 -8.73
N ALA A 87 7.40 15.25 -9.88
CA ALA A 87 7.76 14.71 -11.20
C ALA A 87 7.73 13.17 -11.34
N ARG A 88 7.02 12.47 -10.46
CA ARG A 88 6.95 11.00 -10.45
C ARG A 88 5.51 10.53 -10.52
N MET A 89 5.24 9.45 -11.26
CA MET A 89 3.95 8.74 -11.24
C MET A 89 2.74 9.65 -11.49
N GLY A 90 2.89 10.59 -12.43
CA GLY A 90 1.85 11.57 -12.79
C GLY A 90 1.87 12.86 -11.96
N ASN A 91 2.68 12.94 -10.90
CA ASN A 91 2.81 14.15 -10.09
C ASN A 91 3.50 15.27 -10.88
N GLN A 92 3.01 16.51 -10.75
CA GLN A 92 3.65 17.67 -11.39
C GLN A 92 5.07 17.92 -10.87
N LEU A 93 5.88 18.61 -11.68
CA LEU A 93 7.33 18.78 -11.49
C LEU A 93 7.68 19.54 -10.21
N ASP A 94 6.90 20.58 -9.89
CA ASP A 94 7.24 21.53 -8.83
C ASP A 94 6.36 21.39 -7.59
N GLY A 95 5.20 20.72 -7.62
CA GLY A 95 4.31 20.52 -6.46
C GLY A 95 3.76 21.80 -5.82
N ILE A 96 4.25 22.97 -6.26
CA ILE A 96 3.94 24.32 -5.76
C ILE A 96 2.47 24.69 -6.06
N ASN A 97 1.85 24.07 -7.07
CA ASN A 97 0.50 24.42 -7.53
C ASN A 97 -0.58 23.36 -7.24
N ASP A 98 -0.23 22.11 -6.90
CA ASP A 98 -1.21 21.02 -6.73
C ASP A 98 -0.97 20.07 -5.54
N HIS A 99 0.19 20.16 -4.89
CA HIS A 99 0.58 19.32 -3.74
C HIS A 99 0.43 17.81 -4.02
N ASP A 100 0.62 17.40 -5.27
CA ASP A 100 0.45 16.01 -5.71
C ASP A 100 1.30 15.03 -4.89
N GLY A 101 2.53 15.42 -4.56
CA GLY A 101 3.46 14.58 -3.80
C GLY A 101 2.93 14.26 -2.41
N PHE A 102 2.35 15.24 -1.73
CA PHE A 102 1.69 15.01 -0.44
C PHE A 102 0.32 14.36 -0.58
N ASN A 103 -0.52 14.83 -1.51
CA ASN A 103 -1.90 14.36 -1.67
C ASN A 103 -1.95 12.88 -2.07
N PHE A 104 -1.10 12.48 -3.01
CA PHE A 104 -1.04 11.12 -3.56
C PHE A 104 0.13 10.30 -3.01
N ARG A 105 0.54 10.61 -1.79
CA ARG A 105 1.46 9.80 -0.99
C ARG A 105 0.88 8.41 -0.67
N GLY A 106 1.73 7.49 -0.26
CA GLY A 106 1.38 6.11 0.12
C GLY A 106 0.15 6.01 1.01
N GLY A 107 -0.87 5.33 0.52
CA GLY A 107 -2.16 5.15 1.19
C GLY A 107 -2.75 3.77 1.01
N GLY A 108 -3.65 3.38 1.92
CA GLY A 108 -4.33 2.09 1.89
C GLY A 108 -3.46 0.92 2.36
N LEU A 109 -4.00 -0.30 2.25
CA LEU A 109 -3.36 -1.52 2.78
C LEU A 109 -2.09 -1.92 2.03
N LEU A 110 -1.99 -1.60 0.74
CA LEU A 110 -0.86 -1.95 -0.13
C LEU A 110 -0.09 -0.70 -0.64
N GLN A 111 -0.17 0.41 0.10
CA GLN A 111 0.61 1.64 -0.15
C GLN A 111 0.47 2.20 -1.59
N LEU A 112 -0.77 2.42 -2.04
CA LEU A 112 -1.07 3.10 -3.30
C LEU A 112 -0.40 4.48 -3.32
N THR A 113 0.44 4.74 -4.33
CA THR A 113 1.26 5.95 -4.42
C THR A 113 1.26 6.52 -5.84
N GLY A 114 1.22 7.86 -5.95
CA GLY A 114 1.31 8.61 -7.20
C GLY A 114 -0.04 8.89 -7.87
N LYS A 115 -0.19 10.09 -8.43
CA LYS A 115 -1.44 10.58 -9.04
C LYS A 115 -2.03 9.62 -10.08
N ASP A 116 -1.20 9.05 -10.95
CA ASP A 116 -1.66 8.13 -12.00
C ASP A 116 -2.40 6.92 -11.41
N ASN A 117 -1.91 6.40 -10.28
CA ASN A 117 -2.54 5.27 -9.59
C ASN A 117 -3.82 5.69 -8.87
N TYR A 118 -3.83 6.87 -8.24
CA TYR A 118 -5.03 7.41 -7.59
C TYR A 118 -6.15 7.74 -8.59
N VAL A 119 -5.83 8.22 -9.79
CA VAL A 119 -6.81 8.44 -10.87
C VAL A 119 -7.44 7.12 -11.31
N LYS A 120 -6.64 6.09 -11.58
CA LYS A 120 -7.14 4.77 -11.97
C LYS A 120 -7.94 4.11 -10.84
N PHE A 121 -7.52 4.31 -9.60
CA PHE A 121 -8.28 3.83 -8.45
C PHE A 121 -9.60 4.58 -8.28
N LEU A 122 -9.63 5.89 -8.53
CA LEU A 122 -10.86 6.68 -8.54
C LEU A 122 -11.87 6.14 -9.56
N GLU A 123 -11.43 5.87 -10.78
CA GLU A 123 -12.27 5.25 -11.82
C GLU A 123 -12.83 3.91 -11.35
N PHE A 124 -11.97 3.07 -10.74
CA PHE A 124 -12.38 1.78 -10.19
C PHE A 124 -13.41 1.92 -9.06
N ALA A 125 -13.17 2.81 -8.10
CA ALA A 125 -14.08 3.04 -6.98
C ALA A 125 -15.44 3.53 -7.48
N ASN A 126 -15.47 4.47 -8.43
CA ASN A 126 -16.71 4.98 -8.99
C ASN A 126 -17.46 3.91 -9.80
N ALA A 127 -16.74 3.02 -10.50
CA ALA A 127 -17.35 1.84 -11.14
C ALA A 127 -17.94 0.83 -10.14
N HIS A 128 -17.53 0.88 -8.87
CA HIS A 128 -18.04 0.04 -7.77
C HIS A 128 -19.07 0.77 -6.88
N GLY A 129 -19.71 1.81 -7.40
CA GLY A 129 -20.86 2.46 -6.75
C GLY A 129 -20.50 3.66 -5.88
N HIS A 130 -19.25 4.12 -5.92
CA HIS A 130 -18.88 5.41 -5.34
C HIS A 130 -19.13 6.56 -6.34
N ASN A 131 -19.18 7.79 -5.83
CA ASN A 131 -19.26 9.01 -6.64
C ASN A 131 -18.30 10.05 -6.04
N LEU A 132 -17.01 9.75 -6.15
CA LEU A 132 -15.92 10.57 -5.61
C LEU A 132 -15.36 11.50 -6.69
N ALA A 133 -14.87 12.65 -6.26
CA ALA A 133 -14.02 13.53 -7.03
C ALA A 133 -12.53 13.26 -6.75
N MET A 134 -11.65 13.76 -7.61
CA MET A 134 -10.19 13.68 -7.46
C MET A 134 -9.70 14.27 -6.12
N SER A 135 -10.37 15.30 -5.60
CA SER A 135 -10.04 15.90 -4.29
C SER A 135 -10.36 15.01 -3.09
N GLU A 136 -11.27 14.04 -3.25
CA GLU A 136 -11.78 13.19 -2.17
C GLU A 136 -11.06 11.83 -2.12
N ILE A 137 -10.49 11.38 -3.25
CA ILE A 137 -9.92 10.03 -3.34
C ILE A 137 -8.79 9.80 -2.35
N ALA A 138 -7.99 10.84 -2.05
CA ALA A 138 -6.84 10.71 -1.18
C ALA A 138 -7.26 10.39 0.27
N GLU A 139 -8.31 11.03 0.75
CA GLU A 139 -8.90 10.73 2.06
C GLU A 139 -9.62 9.38 2.04
N PHE A 140 -10.38 9.12 0.98
CA PHE A 140 -11.09 7.85 0.83
C PHE A 140 -10.15 6.64 0.86
N THR A 141 -9.03 6.66 0.14
CA THR A 141 -8.00 5.60 0.15
C THR A 141 -7.46 5.31 1.57
N ARG A 142 -7.53 6.29 2.49
CA ARG A 142 -7.05 6.16 3.88
C ARG A 142 -8.16 5.79 4.87
N SER A 143 -9.41 5.67 4.41
CA SER A 143 -10.51 5.09 5.18
C SER A 143 -10.44 3.56 5.19
N ASP A 144 -11.11 2.89 6.12
CA ASP A 144 -11.18 1.43 6.16
C ASP A 144 -11.71 0.84 4.84
N GLU A 145 -12.77 1.43 4.28
CA GLU A 145 -13.38 0.97 3.02
C GLU A 145 -12.48 1.21 1.81
N GLY A 146 -12.00 2.45 1.64
CA GLY A 146 -11.16 2.77 0.49
C GLY A 146 -9.80 2.07 0.52
N ALA A 147 -9.23 1.82 1.71
CA ALA A 147 -7.98 1.09 1.85
C ALA A 147 -8.08 -0.38 1.40
N ILE A 148 -9.24 -1.02 1.64
CA ILE A 148 -9.54 -2.37 1.16
C ILE A 148 -9.75 -2.32 -0.35
N LEU A 149 -10.59 -1.40 -0.83
CA LEU A 149 -10.93 -1.30 -2.25
C LEU A 149 -9.70 -0.97 -3.11
N SER A 150 -8.77 -0.14 -2.62
CA SER A 150 -7.51 0.14 -3.31
C SER A 150 -6.60 -1.08 -3.40
N ALA A 151 -6.60 -1.93 -2.37
CA ALA A 151 -5.85 -3.17 -2.38
C ALA A 151 -6.47 -4.20 -3.34
N ILE A 152 -7.80 -4.28 -3.40
CA ILE A 152 -8.53 -5.10 -4.38
C ILE A 152 -8.23 -4.64 -5.80
N TRP A 153 -8.30 -3.34 -6.05
CA TRP A 153 -7.94 -2.76 -7.35
C TRP A 153 -6.53 -3.19 -7.76
N TYR A 154 -5.53 -3.00 -6.88
CA TYR A 154 -4.15 -3.39 -7.15
C TYR A 154 -4.03 -4.89 -7.43
N TRP A 155 -4.72 -5.72 -6.64
CA TRP A 155 -4.73 -7.17 -6.78
C TRP A 155 -5.24 -7.62 -8.17
N GLN A 156 -6.32 -7.00 -8.64
CA GLN A 156 -6.93 -7.31 -9.93
C GLN A 156 -6.11 -6.79 -11.11
N ILE A 157 -5.68 -5.52 -11.08
CA ILE A 157 -4.95 -4.93 -12.21
C ILE A 157 -3.58 -5.58 -12.43
N ASN A 158 -2.97 -6.13 -11.38
CA ASN A 158 -1.70 -6.86 -11.45
C ASN A 158 -1.87 -8.39 -11.53
N LYS A 159 -3.11 -8.88 -11.65
CA LYS A 159 -3.43 -10.31 -11.78
C LYS A 159 -2.83 -11.18 -10.67
N VAL A 160 -2.73 -10.64 -9.45
CA VAL A 160 -2.10 -11.33 -8.32
C VAL A 160 -2.86 -12.61 -7.95
N GLY A 161 -4.19 -12.59 -8.13
CA GLY A 161 -5.07 -13.73 -7.90
C GLY A 161 -4.67 -14.99 -8.69
N GLU A 162 -4.10 -14.85 -9.89
CA GLU A 162 -3.66 -16.00 -10.70
C GLU A 162 -2.59 -16.84 -9.97
N PHE A 163 -1.70 -16.18 -9.23
CA PHE A 163 -0.64 -16.85 -8.44
C PHE A 163 -1.14 -17.31 -7.08
N ALA A 164 -2.04 -16.55 -6.45
CA ALA A 164 -2.66 -16.93 -5.19
C ALA A 164 -3.49 -18.22 -5.33
N LEU A 165 -4.19 -18.39 -6.45
CA LEU A 165 -4.95 -19.62 -6.75
C LEU A 165 -4.05 -20.84 -6.98
N LEU A 166 -2.78 -20.64 -7.32
CA LEU A 166 -1.75 -21.69 -7.39
C LEU A 166 -1.04 -21.91 -6.05
N ASP A 167 -1.46 -21.20 -5.01
CA ASP A 167 -0.86 -21.21 -3.69
C ASP A 167 0.60 -20.72 -3.64
N ASP A 168 1.02 -19.90 -4.60
CA ASP A 168 2.40 -19.42 -4.72
C ASP A 168 2.63 -18.12 -3.93
N VAL A 169 2.91 -18.27 -2.63
CA VAL A 169 3.16 -17.13 -1.73
C VAL A 169 4.36 -16.30 -2.20
N THR A 170 5.37 -16.93 -2.80
CA THR A 170 6.57 -16.24 -3.27
C THR A 170 6.24 -15.33 -4.45
N ALA A 171 5.54 -15.84 -5.46
CA ALA A 171 5.09 -15.05 -6.60
C ALA A 171 4.17 -13.90 -6.20
N VAL A 172 3.18 -14.17 -5.33
CA VAL A 172 2.29 -13.15 -4.77
C VAL A 172 3.12 -12.07 -4.06
N SER A 173 4.07 -12.47 -3.22
CA SER A 173 4.91 -11.51 -2.47
C SER A 173 5.78 -10.66 -3.38
N LYS A 174 6.29 -11.19 -4.50
CA LYS A 174 7.05 -10.41 -5.50
C LYS A 174 6.20 -9.34 -6.18
N LEU A 175 4.96 -9.69 -6.53
CA LEU A 175 4.04 -8.74 -7.16
C LEU A 175 3.71 -7.61 -6.18
N ILE A 176 3.37 -7.94 -4.94
CA ILE A 176 3.01 -6.95 -3.92
C ILE A 176 4.22 -6.09 -3.48
N ASN A 177 5.33 -6.71 -3.08
CA ASN A 177 6.43 -6.01 -2.40
C ASN A 177 7.51 -5.49 -3.35
N CYS A 178 7.74 -6.18 -4.47
CA CYS A 178 8.87 -5.91 -5.35
C CYS A 178 8.46 -5.28 -6.69
N GLY A 179 7.15 -5.18 -6.95
CA GLY A 179 6.58 -4.59 -8.16
C GLY A 179 6.72 -5.44 -9.42
N GLY A 180 6.94 -6.76 -9.30
CA GLY A 180 6.94 -7.64 -10.47
C GLY A 180 7.43 -9.07 -10.24
N ILE A 181 6.88 -10.01 -11.01
CA ILE A 181 7.15 -11.46 -10.87
C ILE A 181 8.60 -11.87 -11.16
N HIS A 182 9.31 -11.11 -12.00
CA HIS A 182 10.70 -11.41 -12.39
C HIS A 182 11.74 -10.97 -11.35
N LYS A 183 11.31 -10.39 -10.22
CA LYS A 183 12.22 -9.98 -9.15
C LYS A 183 12.81 -11.21 -8.45
N PRO A 184 14.06 -11.13 -7.96
CA PRO A 184 14.66 -12.23 -7.23
C PRO A 184 13.97 -12.42 -5.88
N ASP A 185 13.85 -13.66 -5.41
CA ASP A 185 13.20 -13.99 -4.14
C ASP A 185 13.85 -13.26 -2.95
N SER A 186 15.16 -13.01 -3.03
CA SER A 186 15.94 -12.28 -2.02
C SER A 186 15.55 -10.80 -1.88
N SER A 187 14.80 -10.24 -2.83
CA SER A 187 14.28 -8.87 -2.75
C SER A 187 12.96 -8.77 -1.97
N ILE A 188 12.34 -9.90 -1.62
CA ILE A 188 11.09 -9.93 -0.87
C ILE A 188 11.39 -9.62 0.60
N ILE A 189 10.84 -8.52 1.08
CA ILE A 189 10.90 -8.18 2.49
C ILE A 189 9.84 -8.99 3.24
N GLY A 190 10.29 -9.73 4.25
CA GLY A 190 9.41 -10.44 5.18
C GLY A 190 8.73 -11.69 4.61
N LEU A 191 9.39 -12.45 3.73
CA LEU A 191 8.79 -13.64 3.11
C LEU A 191 8.31 -14.67 4.14
N ALA A 192 9.09 -14.91 5.20
CA ALA A 192 8.71 -15.87 6.25
C ALA A 192 7.42 -15.44 6.96
N GLU A 193 7.29 -14.15 7.27
CA GLU A 193 6.10 -13.56 7.87
C GLU A 193 4.88 -13.68 6.94
N ARG A 194 5.06 -13.45 5.64
CA ARG A 194 3.99 -13.61 4.64
C ARG A 194 3.53 -15.06 4.52
N VAL A 195 4.45 -16.03 4.55
CA VAL A 195 4.12 -17.46 4.57
C VAL A 195 3.33 -17.82 5.82
N ASN A 196 3.80 -17.39 7.00
CA ASN A 196 3.11 -17.65 8.26
C ASN A 196 1.71 -17.03 8.30
N ALA A 197 1.57 -15.79 7.83
CA ALA A 197 0.28 -15.11 7.74
C ALA A 197 -0.66 -15.84 6.76
N THR A 198 -0.14 -16.34 5.62
CA THR A 198 -0.93 -17.10 4.65
C THR A 198 -1.44 -18.41 5.26
N THR A 199 -0.59 -19.16 5.95
CA THR A 199 -1.00 -20.39 6.67
C THR A 199 -2.09 -20.08 7.69
N LYS A 200 -1.90 -19.06 8.51
CA LYS A 200 -2.90 -18.61 9.51
C LYS A 200 -4.25 -18.30 8.86
N TYR A 201 -4.26 -17.59 7.73
CA TYR A 201 -5.51 -17.22 7.07
C TYR A 201 -6.16 -18.37 6.31
N LYS A 202 -5.38 -19.31 5.78
CA LYS A 202 -5.92 -20.57 5.25
C LYS A 202 -6.66 -21.34 6.35
N GLU A 203 -6.06 -21.50 7.52
CA GLU A 203 -6.68 -22.14 8.66
C GLU A 203 -7.97 -21.41 9.10
N LEU A 204 -7.93 -20.08 9.20
CA LEU A 204 -9.09 -19.26 9.53
C LEU A 204 -10.26 -19.46 8.56
N LEU A 205 -9.95 -19.66 7.27
CA LEU A 205 -10.92 -19.85 6.19
C LEU A 205 -11.25 -21.32 5.93
N GLY A 206 -10.82 -22.24 6.80
CA GLY A 206 -11.16 -23.67 6.73
C GLY A 206 -10.33 -24.48 5.74
N LEU A 207 -9.27 -23.90 5.15
CA LEU A 207 -8.31 -24.58 4.29
C LEU A 207 -7.23 -25.26 5.13
N SER A 208 -7.61 -26.24 5.94
CA SER A 208 -6.62 -27.07 6.63
C SER A 208 -6.05 -28.14 5.69
N ALA A 209 -4.75 -28.38 5.76
CA ALA A 209 -4.14 -29.55 5.14
C ALA A 209 -4.82 -30.80 5.71
N SER A 210 -5.21 -31.74 4.85
CA SER A 210 -5.61 -33.08 5.29
C SER A 210 -4.53 -33.58 6.24
N LYS A 211 -4.86 -33.78 7.53
CA LYS A 211 -4.03 -34.60 8.40
C LYS A 211 -3.94 -35.94 7.68
N THR A 212 -2.78 -36.25 7.11
CA THR A 212 -2.46 -37.60 6.67
C THR A 212 -2.67 -38.48 7.89
N ALA A 213 -3.78 -39.20 7.90
CA ALA A 213 -4.01 -40.30 8.81
C ALA A 213 -2.94 -41.34 8.44
N ASN A 214 -1.84 -41.36 9.17
CA ASN A 214 -0.97 -42.52 9.20
C ASN A 214 -1.75 -43.61 9.96
N SER A 215 -2.45 -44.44 9.20
CA SER A 215 -2.85 -45.80 9.57
C SER A 215 -1.64 -46.72 9.56
#